data_AF-A0A6M0RA64-F1
#
_entry.id   AF-A0A6M0RA64-F1
#
_cell.length_a   1.000
_cell.length_b   1.000
_cell.length_c   1.000
_cell.angle_alpha   90.00
_cell.angle_beta   90.00
_cell.angle_gamma   90.00
#
_symmetry.space_group_name_H-M   'P 1'
#
loop_
_entity.id
_entity.type
_entity.pdbx_description
1 polymer ?
#
loop_
_entity_poly.entity_id
_entity_poly.type
_entity_poly.pdbx_seq_one_letter_code
_entity_poly.pdbx_strand_id
1 'polypeptide(L)'
;MDKNLVIVTDKDLAIFLVMCGLDIIDIRKDKGHNRSLIFFHDNEELKKATLEYANKSKVVNVADYLAAEKRIKTLLYLQKQ
;
A
#
# COMPACT_ATOMS: atom_id res chain seq x y z
N MET A 1 -15.67 5.94 13.20
CA MET A 1 -15.02 4.88 12.40
C MET A 1 -15.31 5.21 10.96
N ASP A 2 -14.32 5.77 10.25
CA ASP A 2 -14.49 6.18 8.86
C ASP A 2 -14.83 4.96 8.00
N LYS A 3 -15.97 5.02 7.32
CA LYS A 3 -16.55 3.92 6.54
C LYS A 3 -15.85 3.69 5.19
N ASN A 4 -14.77 4.41 4.91
CA ASN A 4 -14.16 4.52 3.57
C ASN A 4 -12.68 4.11 3.58
N LEU A 5 -12.37 2.92 4.09
CA LEU A 5 -11.02 2.36 4.06
C LEU A 5 -10.99 1.02 3.32
N VAL A 6 -9.98 0.85 2.47
CA VAL A 6 -9.69 -0.41 1.78
C VAL A 6 -8.43 -1.04 2.38
N ILE A 7 -8.47 -2.36 2.56
CA ILE A 7 -7.36 -3.13 3.10
C ILE A 7 -6.57 -3.73 1.95
N VAL A 8 -5.26 -3.49 1.95
CA VAL A 8 -4.29 -4.09 1.05
C VAL A 8 -3.34 -4.95 1.85
N THR A 9 -3.26 -6.23 1.51
CA THR A 9 -2.31 -7.19 2.11
C THR A 9 -1.17 -7.57 1.17
N ASP A 10 -1.32 -7.29 -0.12
CA ASP A 10 -0.28 -7.51 -1.12
C ASP A 10 0.79 -6.41 -0.98
N LYS A 11 2.02 -6.84 -0.72
CA LYS A 11 3.15 -5.95 -0.46
C LYS A 11 3.55 -5.18 -1.73
N ASP A 12 3.56 -5.82 -2.89
CA ASP A 12 4.04 -5.20 -4.13
C ASP A 12 3.00 -4.20 -4.67
N LEU A 13 1.71 -4.52 -4.51
CA LEU A 13 0.62 -3.57 -4.74
C LEU A 13 0.72 -2.38 -3.78
N ALA A 14 0.94 -2.60 -2.48
CA ALA A 14 1.07 -1.50 -1.52
C ALA A 14 2.24 -0.56 -1.88
N ILE A 15 3.39 -1.11 -2.29
CA ILE A 15 4.54 -0.33 -2.77
C ILE A 15 4.16 0.50 -4.00
N PHE A 16 3.49 -0.13 -4.96
CA PHE A 16 3.03 0.56 -6.16
C PHE A 16 2.05 1.71 -5.84
N LEU A 17 1.10 1.49 -4.92
CA LEU A 17 0.14 2.51 -4.51
C LEU A 17 0.84 3.71 -3.84
N VAL A 18 1.77 3.45 -2.93
CA VAL A 18 2.56 4.53 -2.30
C VAL A 18 3.45 5.26 -3.30
N MET A 19 4.06 4.53 -4.26
CA MET A 19 4.80 5.15 -5.36
C MET A 19 3.89 6.02 -6.24
N CYS A 20 2.62 5.66 -6.40
CA CYS A 20 1.63 6.51 -7.07
C CYS A 20 1.21 7.74 -6.26
N GLY A 21 1.74 7.91 -5.04
CA GLY A 21 1.43 9.04 -4.15
C GLY A 21 0.25 8.79 -3.22
N LEU A 22 -0.27 7.56 -3.13
CA LEU A 22 -1.35 7.26 -2.20
C LEU A 22 -0.82 7.12 -0.76
N ASP A 23 -1.51 7.77 0.17
CA ASP A 23 -1.16 7.74 1.58
C ASP A 23 -1.70 6.50 2.29
N ILE A 24 -0.84 5.91 3.12
CA ILE A 24 -1.21 4.87 4.07
C ILE A 24 -1.88 5.55 5.27
N ILE A 25 -3.12 5.20 5.55
CA ILE A 25 -3.92 5.78 6.63
C ILE A 25 -3.65 5.07 7.95
N ASP A 26 -3.52 3.75 7.91
CA ASP A 26 -3.27 2.93 9.09
C ASP A 26 -2.55 1.64 8.67
N ILE A 27 -1.83 1.04 9.62
CA ILE A 27 -1.20 -0.27 9.46
C ILE A 27 -1.49 -1.07 10.73
N ARG A 28 -2.09 -2.25 10.56
CA ARG A 28 -2.37 -3.15 11.69
C ARG A 28 -1.77 -4.52 11.46
N LYS A 29 -1.37 -5.18 12.54
CA LYS A 29 -1.02 -6.60 12.48
C LYS A 29 -2.31 -7.43 12.53
N ASP A 30 -2.44 -8.39 11.62
CA ASP A 30 -3.49 -9.39 11.73
C ASP A 30 -3.18 -10.29 12.94
N LYS A 31 -4.10 -10.38 13.91
CA LYS A 31 -3.88 -11.20 15.12
C LYS A 31 -4.04 -12.70 14.83
N GLY A 32 -4.75 -13.06 13.76
CA GLY A 32 -4.98 -14.45 13.37
C GLY A 32 -3.98 -14.98 12.34
N HIS A 33 -3.23 -14.10 11.67
CA HIS A 33 -2.30 -14.46 10.60
C HIS A 33 -0.99 -13.67 10.71
N ASN A 34 0.15 -14.24 10.31
CA ASN A 34 1.43 -13.54 10.32
C ASN A 34 1.57 -12.56 9.13
N ARG A 35 0.66 -11.58 9.04
CA ARG A 35 0.62 -10.57 7.98
C ARG A 35 0.25 -9.19 8.52
N SER A 36 0.59 -8.16 7.74
CA SER A 36 0.20 -6.78 8.02
C SER A 36 -0.96 -6.38 7.11
N LEU A 37 -1.91 -5.65 7.67
CA LEU A 37 -3.06 -5.06 7.01
C LEU A 37 -2.74 -3.58 6.80
N ILE A 38 -2.63 -3.15 5.54
CA ILE A 38 -2.32 -1.76 5.18
C ILE A 38 -3.63 -1.11 4.72
N PHE A 39 -4.01 0.01 5.33
CA PHE A 39 -5.26 0.69 5.07
C PHE A 39 -5.03 1.93 4.22
N PHE A 40 -5.81 2.05 3.14
CA PHE A 40 -5.84 3.21 2.24
C PHE A 40 -7.24 3.82 2.24
N HIS A 41 -7.36 5.09 1.89
CA HIS A 41 -8.67 5.69 1.63
C HIS A 41 -9.34 5.07 0.40
N ASP A 42 -10.62 4.71 0.52
CA ASP A 42 -11.43 4.30 -0.62
C ASP A 42 -11.77 5.53 -1.47
N ASN A 43 -11.06 5.69 -2.57
CA ASN A 43 -11.29 6.76 -3.54
C ASN A 43 -11.04 6.25 -4.97
N GLU A 44 -11.43 7.06 -5.95
CA GLU A 44 -11.28 6.70 -7.37
C GLU A 44 -9.82 6.57 -7.80
N GLU A 45 -8.91 7.28 -7.14
CA GLU A 45 -7.46 7.17 -7.40
C GLU A 45 -6.92 5.79 -7.02
N LEU A 46 -7.36 5.24 -5.88
CA LEU A 46 -7.01 3.89 -5.43
C LEU A 46 -7.48 2.84 -6.43
N LYS A 47 -8.73 2.94 -6.90
CA LYS A 47 -9.29 2.00 -7.88
C LYS A 47 -8.51 2.08 -9.19
N LYS A 48 -8.25 3.30 -9.69
CA LYS A 48 -7.48 3.53 -10.90
C LYS A 48 -6.07 2.95 -10.79
N ALA A 49 -5.35 3.26 -9.72
CA ALA A 49 -3.99 2.77 -9.52
C ALA A 49 -3.95 1.24 -9.37
N THR A 50 -4.93 0.64 -8.69
CA THR A 50 -5.04 -0.82 -8.57
C THR A 50 -5.25 -1.48 -9.94
N LEU A 51 -6.09 -0.90 -10.80
CA LEU A 51 -6.28 -1.37 -12.17
C LEU A 51 -5.02 -1.17 -13.04
N GLU A 52 -4.32 -0.04 -12.89
CA GLU A 52 -3.05 0.22 -13.57
C GLU A 52 -1.98 -0.82 -13.20
N TYR A 53 -1.92 -1.19 -11.91
CA TYR A 53 -1.05 -2.26 -11.42
C TYR A 53 -1.40 -3.61 -12.02
N ALA A 54 -2.68 -4.01 -11.93
CA ALA A 54 -3.15 -5.30 -12.43
C ALA A 54 -2.90 -5.46 -13.94
N ASN A 55 -3.10 -4.40 -14.70
CA ASN A 55 -2.91 -4.39 -16.16
C ASN A 55 -1.44 -4.15 -16.57
N LYS A 56 -0.55 -3.85 -15.63
CA LYS A 56 0.86 -3.45 -15.89
C LYS A 56 0.96 -2.32 -16.92
N SER A 57 -0.01 -1.40 -16.90
CA SER A 57 -0.13 -0.36 -17.93
C SER A 57 0.65 0.91 -17.60
N LYS A 58 1.15 1.04 -16.36
CA LYS A 58 1.92 2.20 -15.92
C LYS A 58 3.41 1.95 -16.01
N VAL A 59 4.13 2.90 -16.63
CA VAL A 59 5.59 2.94 -16.58
C VAL A 59 6.03 3.39 -15.19
N VAL A 60 6.84 2.57 -14.54
CA VAL A 60 7.34 2.81 -13.19
C VAL A 60 8.78 3.27 -13.24
N ASN A 61 9.08 4.38 -12.56
CA ASN A 61 10.47 4.74 -12.28
C ASN A 61 10.98 3.83 -11.16
N VAL A 62 12.06 3.10 -11.45
CA VAL A 62 12.67 2.15 -10.51
C VAL A 62 13.13 2.83 -9.22
N ALA A 63 13.65 4.06 -9.30
CA ALA A 63 14.12 4.79 -8.12
C ALA A 63 12.96 5.12 -7.16
N ASP A 64 11.82 5.57 -7.70
CA ASP A 64 10.64 5.89 -6.91
C ASP A 64 10.03 4.65 -6.27
N TYR A 65 10.02 3.54 -7.02
CA TYR A 65 9.57 2.25 -6.50
C TYR A 65 10.44 1.77 -5.32
N LEU A 66 11.76 1.84 -5.46
CA LEU A 66 12.69 1.46 -4.39
C LEU A 66 12.57 2.38 -3.16
N ALA A 67 12.36 3.68 -3.38
CA ALA A 67 12.13 4.63 -2.29
C ALA A 67 10.82 4.31 -1.55
N ALA A 68 9.74 4.03 -2.28
CA ALA A 68 8.46 3.62 -1.71
C ALA A 68 8.60 2.29 -0.94
N GLU A 69 9.31 1.31 -1.49
CA GLU A 69 9.57 0.03 -0.83
C GLU A 69 10.28 0.22 0.51
N LYS A 70 11.34 1.03 0.54
CA LYS A 70 12.10 1.32 1.76
C LYS A 70 11.21 1.98 2.81
N ARG A 71 10.36 2.93 2.41
CA ARG A 71 9.40 3.61 3.29
C ARG A 71 8.42 2.60 3.90
N ILE A 72 7.78 1.76 3.07
CA ILE A 72 6.82 0.76 3.55
C ILE A 72 7.48 -0.26 4.48
N LYS A 73 8.64 -0.82 4.11
CA LYS A 73 9.36 -1.76 4.97
C LYS A 73 9.68 -1.17 6.34
N THR A 74 10.07 0.11 6.37
CA THR A 74 10.34 0.83 7.62
C THR A 74 9.07 0.95 8.47
N LEU A 75 7.95 1.37 7.88
CA LEU A 75 6.66 1.49 8.58
C LEU A 75 6.17 0.14 9.12
N LEU A 76 6.28 -0.92 8.33
CA LEU A 76 5.91 -2.28 8.74
C LEU A 76 6.80 -2.81 9.87
N TYR A 77 8.08 -2.43 9.89
CA TYR A 77 9.00 -2.82 10.96
C TYR A 77 8.66 -2.10 12.28
N LEU A 78 8.37 -0.80 12.23
CA LEU A 78 7.95 -0.03 13.42
C LEU A 78 6.70 -0.60 14.08
N GLN A 79 5.77 -1.14 13.29
CA GLN A 79 4.54 -1.78 13.78
C GLN A 79 4.74 -3.18 14.39
N LYS A 80 5.97 -3.74 14.34
CA LYS A 80 6.29 -5.03 14.97
C LYS A 80 6.79 -4.89 16.40
N GLN A 81 7.26 -3.71 16.81
CA GLN A 81 7.70 -3.39 18.17
C GLN A 81 6.50 -3.09 19.06
#